data_AF-A0A0G0AL29-F1
#
_entry.id   AF-A0A0G0AL29-F1
#
_cell.length_a   1.000
_cell.length_b   1.000
_cell.length_c   1.000
_cell.angle_alpha   90.00
_cell.angle_beta   90.00
_cell.angle_gamma   90.00
#
_symmetry.space_group_name_H-M   'P 1'
#
loop_
_entity.id
_entity.type
_entity.pdbx_description
1 polymer ?
#
loop_
_entity_poly.entity_id
_entity_poly.type
_entity_poly.pdbx_seq_one_letter_code
_entity_poly.pdbx_strand_id
1 'polypeptide(L)'
;MIKYFIALLLLIFSITNVFSQEGEGDSYSVEFQISKAKIRGHLLKILITEVDSTAILKVFDNYKDIDTTFTIPADMFDQIMNLVRKIDIDDLFLAMKTTGFDGTKCILIFGNYQNKLTYQIWSPNYLTKERKLKTFLKACELILKIAGINEDQYF
;
A
#
# COMPACT_ATOMS: atom_id res chain seq x y z
N MET A 1 52.36 10.79 -9.73
CA MET A 1 51.54 9.57 -9.49
C MET A 1 50.23 9.89 -8.76
N ILE A 2 50.24 10.61 -7.63
CA ILE A 2 49.05 10.88 -6.80
C ILE A 2 47.93 11.69 -7.52
N LYS A 3 48.28 12.65 -8.39
CA LYS A 3 47.28 13.48 -9.10
C LYS A 3 46.36 12.69 -10.05
N TYR A 4 46.88 11.65 -10.70
CA TYR A 4 46.09 10.80 -11.59
C TYR A 4 45.19 9.83 -10.82
N PHE A 5 45.59 9.45 -9.61
CA PHE A 5 44.82 8.56 -8.74
C PHE A 5 43.56 9.25 -8.20
N ILE A 6 43.66 10.54 -7.83
CA ILE A 6 42.51 11.33 -7.37
C ILE A 6 41.52 11.59 -8.52
N ALA A 7 42.02 11.87 -9.73
CA ALA A 7 41.18 12.03 -10.91
C ALA A 7 40.45 10.73 -11.28
N LEU A 8 41.11 9.58 -11.19
CA LEU A 8 40.51 8.27 -11.42
C LEU A 8 39.44 7.93 -10.37
N LEU A 9 39.68 8.24 -9.09
CA LEU A 9 38.71 8.06 -8.01
C LEU A 9 37.46 8.92 -8.19
N LEU A 10 37.62 10.17 -8.62
CA LEU A 10 36.50 11.06 -8.93
C LEU A 10 35.72 10.58 -10.17
N LEU A 11 36.39 10.02 -11.17
CA LEU A 11 35.76 9.46 -12.36
C LEU A 11 34.94 8.19 -12.03
N ILE A 12 35.46 7.33 -11.15
CA ILE A 12 34.74 6.12 -10.70
C ILE A 12 33.50 6.53 -9.88
N PHE A 13 33.60 7.56 -9.03
CA PHE A 13 32.47 8.05 -8.24
C PHE A 13 31.36 8.69 -9.09
N SER A 14 31.69 9.29 -10.23
CA SER A 14 30.68 9.84 -11.14
C SER A 14 30.01 8.77 -11.99
N ILE A 15 30.68 7.66 -12.32
CA ILE A 15 30.07 6.57 -13.11
C ILE A 15 29.13 5.71 -12.25
N THR A 16 29.40 5.53 -10.95
CA THR A 16 28.51 4.74 -10.06
C THR A 16 27.21 5.45 -9.72
N ASN A 17 27.14 6.77 -9.85
CA ASN A 17 25.89 7.52 -9.63
C ASN A 17 25.01 7.60 -10.88
N VAL A 18 25.55 7.33 -12.07
CA VAL A 18 24.78 7.33 -13.32
C VAL A 18 24.02 6.00 -13.52
N PHE A 19 24.46 4.91 -12.89
CA PHE A 19 23.90 3.56 -13.12
C PHE A 19 22.82 3.09 -12.12
N SER A 20 22.20 3.98 -11.34
CA SER A 20 21.16 3.59 -10.37
C SER A 20 19.79 4.24 -10.59
N GLN A 21 19.59 5.06 -11.63
CA GLN A 21 18.34 5.84 -11.78
C GLN A 21 17.78 5.91 -13.21
N GLU A 22 18.23 5.05 -14.12
CA GLU A 22 17.60 4.90 -15.44
C GLU A 22 16.90 3.53 -15.50
N GLY A 23 15.71 3.42 -14.88
CA GLY A 23 14.91 2.19 -14.96
C GLY A 23 13.71 2.12 -14.02
N GLU A 24 13.70 2.83 -12.89
CA GLU A 24 12.48 3.00 -12.09
C GLU A 24 11.67 4.15 -12.67
N GLY A 25 10.83 3.86 -13.67
CA GLY A 25 9.69 4.72 -13.95
C GLY A 25 8.89 4.97 -12.67
N ASP A 26 8.11 6.06 -12.63
CA ASP A 26 7.22 6.43 -11.53
C ASP A 26 6.21 5.31 -11.20
N SER A 27 6.68 4.21 -10.60
CA SER A 27 5.87 3.04 -10.29
C SER A 27 5.02 3.40 -9.08
N TYR A 28 3.72 3.52 -9.34
CA TYR A 28 2.76 3.69 -8.27
C TYR A 28 2.48 2.35 -7.61
N SER A 29 2.31 2.40 -6.30
CA SER A 29 1.96 1.24 -5.50
C SER A 29 0.79 1.55 -4.57
N VAL A 30 0.01 0.52 -4.28
CA VAL A 30 -0.98 0.50 -3.21
C VAL A 30 -0.67 -0.69 -2.31
N GLU A 31 -0.48 -0.42 -1.03
CA GLU A 31 -0.31 -1.44 0.00
C GLU A 31 -1.45 -1.33 0.99
N PHE A 32 -2.18 -2.43 1.17
CA PHE A 32 -3.21 -2.57 2.17
C PHE A 32 -2.75 -3.59 3.22
N GLN A 33 -2.92 -3.26 4.49
CA GLN A 33 -2.71 -4.18 5.60
C GLN A 33 -3.93 -4.20 6.49
N ILE A 34 -4.31 -5.37 6.98
CA ILE A 34 -5.29 -5.52 8.04
C ILE A 34 -4.80 -6.50 9.10
N SER A 35 -4.96 -6.11 10.36
CA SER A 35 -4.62 -6.94 11.52
C SER A 35 -5.80 -6.99 12.49
N LYS A 36 -6.01 -8.14 13.13
CA LYS A 36 -7.05 -8.33 14.15
C LYS A 36 -6.39 -8.69 15.49
N ALA A 37 -6.53 -7.82 16.49
CA ALA A 37 -5.95 -8.02 17.82
C ALA A 37 -6.46 -9.31 18.52
N LYS A 38 -7.68 -9.76 18.19
CA LYS A 38 -8.25 -11.02 18.70
C LYS A 38 -7.50 -12.27 18.23
N ILE A 39 -6.78 -12.19 17.11
CA ILE A 39 -5.98 -13.29 16.58
C ILE A 39 -4.52 -12.85 16.67
N ARG A 40 -3.81 -13.35 17.69
CA ARG A 40 -2.46 -12.91 18.00
C ARG A 40 -1.56 -13.07 16.77
N GLY A 41 -0.99 -11.95 16.34
CA GLY A 41 -0.06 -11.91 15.21
C GLY A 41 -0.69 -11.94 13.83
N HIS A 42 -2.02 -12.04 13.69
CA HIS A 42 -2.66 -12.08 12.36
C HIS A 42 -2.46 -10.76 11.61
N LEU A 43 -1.91 -10.88 10.40
CA LEU A 43 -1.66 -9.82 9.45
C LEU A 43 -1.95 -10.35 8.03
N LEU A 44 -2.95 -9.76 7.38
CA LEU A 44 -3.10 -9.82 5.93
C LEU A 44 -2.46 -8.57 5.34
N LYS A 45 -1.58 -8.74 4.36
CA LYS A 45 -0.95 -7.69 3.58
C LYS A 45 -1.20 -7.95 2.10
N ILE A 46 -1.66 -6.94 1.38
CA ILE A 46 -1.86 -6.95 -0.07
C ILE A 46 -1.04 -5.80 -0.65
N LEU A 47 -0.13 -6.08 -1.57
CA LEU A 47 0.67 -5.09 -2.28
C LEU A 47 0.35 -5.16 -3.76
N ILE A 48 0.02 -4.04 -4.36
CA ILE A 48 -0.26 -3.90 -5.78
C ILE A 48 0.70 -2.86 -6.35
N THR A 49 1.49 -3.25 -7.35
CA THR A 49 2.46 -2.38 -8.01
C THR A 49 2.15 -2.33 -9.49
N GLU A 50 1.99 -1.13 -10.03
CA GLU A 50 1.86 -0.92 -11.48
C GLU A 50 3.21 -1.11 -12.16
N VAL A 51 3.22 -1.92 -13.23
CA VAL A 51 4.40 -2.19 -14.07
C VAL A 51 3.93 -2.19 -15.52
N ASP A 52 4.36 -1.17 -16.26
CA ASP A 52 3.97 -0.91 -17.64
C ASP A 52 2.44 -0.86 -17.83
N SER A 53 1.87 -1.81 -18.57
CA SER A 53 0.42 -1.91 -18.85
C SER A 53 -0.29 -2.95 -17.97
N THR A 54 0.33 -3.38 -16.88
CA THR A 54 -0.23 -4.39 -15.95
C THR A 54 0.05 -3.99 -14.51
N ALA A 55 -0.58 -4.68 -13.55
CA ALA A 55 -0.18 -4.56 -12.16
C ALA A 55 0.11 -5.94 -11.56
N ILE A 56 1.11 -5.98 -10.68
CA ILE A 56 1.48 -7.17 -9.92
C ILE A 56 0.83 -7.06 -8.55
N LEU A 57 -0.03 -8.02 -8.21
CA LEU A 57 -0.66 -8.14 -6.91
C LEU A 57 0.00 -9.26 -6.12
N LYS A 58 0.43 -8.96 -4.89
CA LYS A 58 1.00 -9.90 -3.93
C LYS A 58 0.12 -9.95 -2.69
N VAL A 59 -0.27 -11.16 -2.26
CA VAL A 59 -1.04 -11.40 -1.04
C VAL A 59 -0.20 -12.18 -0.06
N PHE A 60 -0.12 -11.69 1.16
CA PHE A 60 0.52 -12.36 2.29
C PHE A 60 -0.47 -12.43 3.47
N ASP A 61 -0.83 -13.62 3.93
CA ASP A 61 -1.60 -13.85 5.15
C ASP A 61 -0.87 -14.87 6.02
N ASN A 62 -0.32 -14.39 7.14
CA ASN A 62 0.45 -15.24 8.03
C ASN A 62 -0.37 -16.15 8.94
N TYR A 63 -1.69 -15.97 9.00
CA TYR A 63 -2.57 -16.83 9.78
C TYR A 63 -3.10 -17.99 8.93
N LYS A 64 -3.25 -17.78 7.62
CA LYS A 64 -3.72 -18.80 6.66
C LYS A 64 -2.61 -19.41 5.80
N ASP A 65 -1.36 -19.07 6.06
CA ASP A 65 -0.19 -19.47 5.26
C ASP A 65 -0.37 -19.15 3.75
N ILE A 66 -0.91 -17.97 3.44
CA ILE A 66 -1.05 -17.49 2.05
C ILE A 66 0.18 -16.65 1.72
N ASP A 67 0.87 -17.01 0.64
CA ASP A 67 1.88 -16.18 -0.02
C ASP A 67 1.73 -16.39 -1.53
N THR A 68 0.96 -15.51 -2.18
CA THR A 68 0.63 -15.64 -3.60
C THR A 68 0.91 -14.37 -4.35
N THR A 69 1.28 -14.51 -5.62
CA THR A 69 1.51 -13.40 -6.53
C THR A 69 0.81 -13.71 -7.84
N PHE A 70 0.09 -12.73 -8.38
CA PHE A 70 -0.53 -12.83 -9.69
C PHE A 70 -0.62 -11.46 -10.36
N THR A 71 -0.74 -11.49 -11.69
CA THR A 71 -0.92 -10.28 -12.49
C THR A 71 -2.40 -9.93 -12.55
N ILE A 72 -2.72 -8.65 -12.38
CA ILE A 72 -4.05 -8.10 -12.61
C ILE A 72 -4.01 -7.12 -13.79
N PRO A 73 -5.13 -6.92 -14.49
CA PRO A 73 -5.30 -5.86 -15.47
C PRO A 73 -5.04 -4.47 -14.87
N ALA A 74 -4.42 -3.57 -15.63
CA ALA A 74 -4.12 -2.21 -15.18
C ALA A 74 -5.39 -1.40 -14.82
N ASP A 75 -6.51 -1.64 -15.50
CA ASP A 75 -7.78 -0.97 -15.20
C ASP A 75 -8.33 -1.31 -13.81
N MET A 76 -7.97 -2.47 -13.24
CA MET A 76 -8.28 -2.79 -11.85
C MET A 76 -7.44 -1.95 -10.88
N PHE A 77 -6.17 -1.72 -11.19
CA PHE A 77 -5.31 -0.83 -10.41
C PHE A 77 -5.81 0.62 -10.47
N ASP A 78 -6.20 1.09 -11.66
CA ASP A 78 -6.77 2.43 -11.86
C ASP A 78 -8.04 2.64 -11.03
N GLN A 79 -8.90 1.62 -10.94
CA GLN A 79 -10.10 1.69 -10.10
C GLN A 79 -9.75 1.89 -8.61
N ILE A 80 -8.72 1.20 -8.11
CA ILE A 80 -8.22 1.37 -6.74
C ILE A 80 -7.69 2.79 -6.58
N MET A 81 -6.76 3.22 -7.44
CA MET A 81 -6.16 4.55 -7.36
C MET A 81 -7.19 5.67 -7.43
N ASN A 82 -8.21 5.53 -8.27
CA ASN A 82 -9.32 6.48 -8.36
C ASN A 82 -10.16 6.57 -7.09
N LEU A 83 -10.34 5.47 -6.35
CA LEU A 83 -11.01 5.50 -5.04
C LEU A 83 -10.10 6.11 -3.97
N VAL A 84 -8.83 5.71 -3.95
CA VAL A 84 -7.86 6.16 -2.95
C VAL A 84 -7.63 7.67 -3.04
N ARG A 85 -7.53 8.22 -4.26
CA ARG A 85 -7.43 9.68 -4.50
C ARG A 85 -8.66 10.47 -4.08
N LYS A 86 -9.82 9.82 -3.92
CA LYS A 86 -11.07 10.45 -3.44
C LYS A 86 -11.21 10.41 -1.92
N ILE A 87 -10.28 9.78 -1.21
CA ILE A 87 -10.28 9.78 0.25
C ILE A 87 -9.90 11.19 0.72
N ASP A 88 -10.86 11.86 1.33
CA ASP A 88 -10.65 13.17 1.94
C ASP A 88 -9.92 13.02 3.27
N ILE A 89 -8.78 13.70 3.42
CA ILE A 89 -7.97 13.65 4.63
C ILE A 89 -8.70 14.27 5.83
N ASP A 90 -9.57 15.26 5.60
CA ASP A 90 -10.34 15.91 6.65
C ASP A 90 -11.37 14.94 7.26
N ASP A 91 -11.93 14.07 6.41
CA ASP A 91 -12.83 13.00 6.84
C ASP A 91 -12.09 11.96 7.70
N LEU A 92 -10.82 11.67 7.38
CA LEU A 92 -10.00 10.73 8.16
C LEU A 92 -9.57 11.29 9.52
N PHE A 93 -9.38 12.60 9.65
CA PHE A 93 -8.94 13.21 10.91
C PHE A 93 -9.91 12.96 12.07
N LEU A 94 -11.21 12.89 11.79
CA LEU A 94 -12.22 12.51 12.77
C LEU A 94 -12.10 11.04 13.18
N ALA A 95 -11.80 10.16 12.22
CA ALA A 95 -11.72 8.73 12.44
C ALA A 95 -10.46 8.28 13.20
N MET A 96 -9.36 9.03 13.10
CA MET A 96 -8.10 8.73 13.80
C MET A 96 -8.19 8.89 15.32
N LYS A 97 -9.16 9.64 15.84
CA LYS A 97 -9.38 9.84 17.28
C LYS A 97 -9.97 8.62 17.99
N THR A 98 -10.45 7.63 17.24
CA THR A 98 -11.07 6.43 17.77
C THR A 98 -10.04 5.32 18.00
N THR A 99 -10.04 4.72 19.19
CA THR A 99 -9.18 3.58 19.53
C THR A 99 -9.94 2.25 19.48
N GLY A 100 -9.53 1.35 18.59
CA GLY A 100 -9.59 -0.11 18.68
C GLY A 100 -10.81 -0.84 19.27
N PHE A 101 -12.04 -0.37 19.07
CA PHE A 101 -13.27 -0.99 19.61
C PHE A 101 -13.41 -2.50 19.33
N ASP A 102 -13.10 -2.93 18.10
CA ASP A 102 -13.21 -4.33 17.66
C ASP A 102 -11.84 -5.04 17.59
N GLY A 103 -10.75 -4.31 17.85
CA GLY A 103 -9.38 -4.77 17.70
C GLY A 103 -8.88 -4.86 16.25
N THR A 104 -9.65 -4.40 15.27
CA THR A 104 -9.25 -4.38 13.85
C THR A 104 -8.49 -3.10 13.54
N LYS A 105 -7.34 -3.21 12.87
CA LYS A 105 -6.58 -2.07 12.35
C LYS A 105 -6.37 -2.26 10.86
N CYS A 106 -6.74 -1.26 10.07
CA CYS A 106 -6.43 -1.16 8.65
C CYS A 106 -5.37 -0.10 8.40
N ILE A 107 -4.41 -0.41 7.54
CA ILE A 107 -3.43 0.53 7.02
C ILE A 107 -3.54 0.52 5.50
N LEU A 108 -3.63 1.70 4.90
CA LEU A 108 -3.58 1.89 3.46
C LEU A 108 -2.43 2.85 3.13
N ILE A 109 -1.48 2.39 2.33
CA ILE A 109 -0.32 3.16 1.89
C ILE A 109 -0.38 3.25 0.37
N PHE A 110 -0.18 4.42 -0.21
CA PHE A 110 -0.19 4.58 -1.66
C PHE A 110 0.69 5.72 -2.13
N GLY A 111 1.16 5.61 -3.37
CA GLY A 111 2.05 6.59 -3.99
C GLY A 111 3.23 5.92 -4.70
N ASN A 112 4.19 6.73 -5.12
CA ASN A 112 5.44 6.22 -5.71
C ASN A 112 6.48 5.98 -4.60
N TYR A 113 7.68 5.50 -4.98
CA TYR A 113 8.75 5.26 -4.01
C TYR A 113 9.15 6.51 -3.20
N GLN A 114 9.07 7.69 -3.81
CA GLN A 114 9.53 8.95 -3.22
C GLN A 114 8.47 9.66 -2.38
N ASN A 115 7.19 9.46 -2.68
CA ASN A 115 6.08 10.17 -2.06
C ASN A 115 4.92 9.20 -1.78
N LYS A 116 4.78 8.82 -0.51
CA LYS A 116 3.75 7.91 -0.02
C LYS A 116 2.84 8.60 0.98
N LEU A 117 1.55 8.37 0.83
CA LEU A 117 0.53 8.70 1.82
C LEU A 117 0.13 7.44 2.58
N THR A 118 -0.01 7.57 3.89
CA THR A 118 -0.37 6.46 4.79
C THR A 118 -1.60 6.83 5.61
N TYR A 119 -2.64 6.02 5.51
CA TYR A 119 -3.84 6.10 6.32
C TYR A 119 -3.90 4.92 7.28
N GLN A 120 -3.97 5.18 8.58
CA GLN A 120 -4.09 4.14 9.60
C GLN A 120 -5.40 4.35 10.38
N ILE A 121 -6.34 3.41 10.24
CA ILE A 121 -7.67 3.49 10.82
C ILE A 121 -7.96 2.27 11.70
N TRP A 122 -8.40 2.54 12.92
CA TRP A 122 -8.91 1.51 13.83
C TRP A 122 -10.42 1.32 13.66
N SER A 123 -10.86 0.07 13.78
CA SER A 123 -12.26 -0.35 13.73
C SER A 123 -13.01 0.30 12.57
N PRO A 124 -12.57 0.09 11.32
CA PRO A 124 -13.02 0.90 10.19
C PRO A 124 -14.51 0.69 9.85
N ASN A 125 -15.08 -0.44 10.27
CA ASN A 125 -16.50 -0.80 10.18
C ASN A 125 -17.39 -0.14 11.26
N TYR A 126 -16.80 0.44 12.31
CA TYR A 126 -17.53 1.02 13.43
C TYR A 126 -17.89 2.47 13.17
N LEU A 127 -19.19 2.80 13.27
CA LEU A 127 -19.74 4.15 13.04
C LEU A 127 -19.22 4.79 11.74
N THR A 128 -19.15 3.99 10.67
CA THR A 128 -18.57 4.37 9.39
C THR A 128 -19.15 5.67 8.84
N LYS A 129 -20.46 5.88 8.98
CA LYS A 129 -21.14 7.05 8.45
C LYS A 129 -20.78 8.31 9.24
N GLU A 130 -20.78 8.21 10.55
CA GLU A 130 -20.48 9.29 11.50
C GLU A 130 -19.01 9.69 11.44
N ARG A 131 -18.13 8.70 11.23
CA ARG A 131 -16.68 8.88 11.06
C ARG A 131 -16.27 9.12 9.61
N LYS A 132 -17.25 9.22 8.70
CA LYS A 132 -17.06 9.49 7.26
C LYS A 132 -16.04 8.57 6.56
N LEU A 133 -15.96 7.32 7.00
CA LEU A 133 -15.01 6.33 6.48
C LEU A 133 -15.46 5.62 5.19
N LYS A 134 -16.57 6.05 4.59
CA LYS A 134 -17.20 5.32 3.48
C LYS A 134 -16.29 5.15 2.27
N THR A 135 -15.54 6.19 1.88
CA THR A 135 -14.63 6.11 0.73
C THR A 135 -13.40 5.24 1.05
N PHE A 136 -12.87 5.36 2.26
CA PHE A 136 -11.76 4.54 2.75
C PHE A 136 -12.14 3.05 2.74
N LEU A 137 -13.29 2.69 3.34
CA LEU A 137 -13.76 1.30 3.37
C LEU A 137 -13.97 0.73 1.97
N LYS A 138 -14.61 1.49 1.06
CA LYS A 138 -14.79 1.06 -0.32
C LYS A 138 -13.46 0.74 -1.03
N ALA A 139 -12.40 1.50 -0.75
CA ALA A 139 -11.08 1.20 -1.29
C ALA A 139 -10.54 -0.12 -0.71
N CYS A 140 -10.67 -0.35 0.60
CA CYS A 140 -10.26 -1.60 1.24
C CYS A 140 -11.05 -2.81 0.71
N GLU A 141 -12.38 -2.71 0.63
CA GLU A 141 -13.28 -3.73 0.08
C GLU A 141 -12.91 -4.09 -1.36
N LEU A 142 -12.63 -3.08 -2.21
CA LEU A 142 -12.20 -3.32 -3.58
C LEU A 142 -10.86 -4.06 -3.65
N ILE A 143 -9.89 -3.69 -2.82
CA ILE A 143 -8.59 -4.36 -2.75
C ILE A 143 -8.74 -5.83 -2.33
N LEU A 144 -9.54 -6.10 -1.29
CA LEU A 144 -9.85 -7.47 -0.86
C LEU A 144 -10.52 -8.28 -1.96
N LYS A 145 -11.51 -7.69 -2.63
CA LYS A 145 -12.23 -8.32 -3.74
C LYS A 145 -11.30 -8.69 -4.90
N ILE A 146 -10.42 -7.77 -5.32
CA ILE A 146 -9.44 -8.04 -6.39
C ILE A 146 -8.43 -9.10 -5.95
N ALA A 147 -8.07 -9.13 -4.66
CA ALA A 147 -7.22 -10.16 -4.08
C ALA A 147 -7.91 -11.53 -3.89
N GLY A 148 -9.22 -11.64 -4.17
CA GLY A 148 -9.98 -12.87 -3.96
C GLY A 148 -10.21 -13.21 -2.48
N ILE A 149 -10.10 -12.21 -1.59
CA ILE A 149 -10.27 -12.38 -0.15
C ILE A 149 -11.71 -12.03 0.24
N ASN A 150 -12.36 -12.90 1.02
CA ASN A 150 -13.69 -12.64 1.56
C ASN A 150 -13.62 -11.58 2.66
N GLU A 151 -14.25 -10.42 2.43
CA GLU A 151 -14.24 -9.27 3.34
C GLU A 151 -14.89 -9.54 4.69
N ASP A 152 -15.89 -10.44 4.78
CA ASP A 152 -16.56 -10.82 6.04
C ASP A 152 -15.59 -11.46 7.05
N GLN A 153 -14.45 -11.96 6.58
CA GLN A 153 -13.42 -12.52 7.45
C GLN A 153 -12.56 -11.43 8.10
N TYR A 154 -12.60 -10.20 7.59
CA TYR A 154 -11.70 -9.10 7.93
C TYR A 154 -12.43 -7.87 8.48
N PHE A 155 -13.69 -7.63 8.08
CA PHE A 155 -14.57 -6.63 8.68
C PHE A 155 -15.60 -7.23 9.63
#